data_AF-A0A2X7JXI6-F1
#
_entry.id   AF-A0A2X7JXI6-F1
#
_cell.length_a   1.000
_cell.length_b   1.000
_cell.length_c   1.000
_cell.angle_alpha   90.00
_cell.angle_beta   90.00
_cell.angle_gamma   90.00
#
_symmetry.space_group_name_H-M   'P 1'
#
loop_
_entity.id
_entity.type
_entity.pdbx_description
1 polymer ?
#
loop_
_entity_poly.entity_id
_entity_poly.type
_entity_poly.pdbx_seq_one_letter_code
_entity_poly.pdbx_strand_id
1 'polypeptide(L)'
;MAISRHRLRLGPKSKPAQQDQGLIYGYFSAERFVHANGTRTDEIAMNPAYRDRLLEAIASGNADQFAGDLEAMGIEVGEDGELTIKNENKSNRIKYTCSMCETNIWGKPDLNVMCGDCNVAFEVAN
;
A
#
# COMPACT_ATOMS: atom_id res chain seq x y z
N MET A 1 24.71 7.80 -24.94
CA MET A 1 24.32 7.60 -23.54
C MET A 1 24.09 6.11 -23.31
N ALA A 2 25.01 5.42 -22.65
CA ALA A 2 24.89 3.99 -22.37
C ALA A 2 23.97 3.79 -21.17
N ILE A 3 22.80 3.18 -21.39
CA ILE A 3 21.91 2.75 -20.30
C ILE A 3 22.65 1.63 -19.57
N SER A 4 23.24 1.95 -18.42
CA SER A 4 23.94 0.97 -17.59
C SER A 4 22.96 -0.09 -17.13
N ARG A 5 22.97 -1.26 -17.80
CA ARG A 5 22.14 -2.41 -17.45
C ARG A 5 22.68 -3.03 -16.17
N HIS A 6 22.20 -2.55 -15.03
CA HIS A 6 22.51 -3.13 -13.73
C HIS A 6 21.88 -4.53 -13.66
N ARG A 7 22.70 -5.57 -13.81
CA ARG A 7 22.27 -6.97 -13.85
C ARG A 7 22.03 -7.45 -12.42
N LEU A 8 20.77 -7.43 -11.97
CA LEU A 8 20.37 -7.98 -10.68
C LEU A 8 20.54 -9.51 -10.68
N ARG A 9 21.13 -10.05 -9.60
CA ARG A 9 21.21 -11.50 -9.37
C ARG A 9 20.01 -11.96 -8.55
N LEU A 10 19.42 -13.10 -8.92
CA LEU A 10 18.29 -13.71 -8.20
C LEU A 10 18.80 -14.51 -7.00
N GLY A 11 18.19 -14.29 -5.83
CA GLY A 11 18.40 -15.08 -4.61
C GLY A 11 17.66 -16.43 -4.61
N PRO A 12 17.81 -17.24 -3.54
CA PRO A 12 17.16 -18.55 -3.40
C PRO A 12 15.62 -18.45 -3.45
N LYS A 13 14.96 -19.45 -4.02
CA LYS A 13 13.49 -19.46 -4.16
C LYS A 13 12.84 -19.51 -2.77
N SER A 14 12.04 -18.50 -2.44
CA SER A 14 11.19 -18.51 -1.25
C SER A 14 10.00 -19.46 -1.44
N LYS A 15 9.60 -20.13 -0.36
CA LYS A 15 8.33 -20.86 -0.29
C LYS A 15 7.17 -19.90 -0.56
N PRO A 16 6.05 -20.37 -1.17
CA PRO A 16 4.88 -19.52 -1.35
C PRO A 16 4.44 -18.98 0.02
N ALA A 17 4.31 -17.67 0.12
CA ALA A 17 3.71 -17.03 1.27
C ALA A 17 2.25 -17.48 1.34
N GLN A 18 1.95 -18.30 2.36
CA GLN A 18 0.66 -18.34 3.06
C GLN A 18 -0.60 -18.57 2.21
N GLN A 19 -1.07 -19.82 2.20
CA GLN A 19 -2.32 -20.25 1.55
C GLN A 19 -3.62 -19.87 2.32
N ASP A 20 -3.63 -18.82 3.15
CA ASP A 20 -4.76 -18.60 4.07
C ASP A 20 -5.19 -17.13 4.25
N GLN A 21 -4.83 -16.25 3.32
CA GLN A 21 -5.31 -14.86 3.35
C GLN A 21 -5.64 -14.44 1.91
N GLY A 22 -6.94 -14.42 1.58
CA GLY A 22 -7.57 -13.76 0.42
C GLY A 22 -6.99 -14.01 -0.98
N LEU A 23 -7.85 -14.38 -1.92
CA LEU A 23 -7.48 -14.56 -3.34
C LEU A 23 -6.85 -13.28 -3.96
N ILE A 24 -7.09 -12.12 -3.35
CA ILE A 24 -6.55 -10.80 -3.71
C ILE A 24 -5.04 -10.64 -3.48
N TYR A 25 -4.46 -11.36 -2.52
CA TYR A 25 -3.09 -11.10 -2.11
C TYR A 25 -2.11 -11.78 -3.07
N GLY A 26 -1.11 -11.01 -3.49
CA GLY A 26 -0.03 -11.50 -4.33
C GLY A 26 1.01 -12.30 -3.55
N TYR A 27 2.25 -12.38 -4.06
CA TYR A 27 3.33 -13.06 -3.35
C TYR A 27 4.38 -12.08 -2.85
N PHE A 28 4.94 -12.41 -1.68
CA PHE A 28 6.07 -11.72 -1.08
C PHE A 28 7.29 -12.66 -1.08
N SER A 29 8.43 -12.18 -1.56
CA SER A 29 9.72 -12.87 -1.51
C SER A 29 10.76 -11.93 -0.90
N ALA A 30 11.06 -12.14 0.38
CA ALA A 30 12.07 -11.36 1.09
C ALA A 30 13.44 -11.51 0.44
N GLU A 31 14.19 -10.42 0.37
CA GLU A 31 15.58 -10.37 -0.07
C GLU A 31 15.86 -10.98 -1.47
N ARG A 32 14.87 -10.96 -2.35
CA ARG A 32 14.94 -11.63 -3.66
C ARG A 32 16.01 -11.06 -4.58
N PHE A 33 16.18 -9.74 -4.58
CA PHE A 33 17.08 -9.05 -5.48
C PHE A 33 18.32 -8.57 -4.74
N VAL A 34 19.49 -8.82 -5.34
CA VAL A 34 20.76 -8.34 -4.82
C VAL A 34 21.33 -7.29 -5.77
N HIS A 35 21.59 -6.10 -5.24
CA HIS A 35 22.22 -4.98 -5.93
C HIS A 35 23.74 -5.16 -6.03
N ALA A 36 24.37 -4.43 -6.95
CA ALA A 36 25.82 -4.49 -7.15
C ALA A 36 26.63 -4.06 -5.92
N ASN A 37 26.07 -3.20 -5.07
CA ASN A 37 26.64 -2.76 -3.80
C ASN A 37 26.39 -3.75 -2.63
N GLY A 38 25.76 -4.89 -2.89
CA GLY A 38 25.45 -5.92 -1.90
C GLY A 38 24.14 -5.70 -1.13
N THR A 39 23.45 -4.57 -1.31
CA THR A 39 22.15 -4.33 -0.68
C THR A 39 21.11 -5.31 -1.23
N ARG A 40 20.22 -5.78 -0.37
CA ARG A 40 19.12 -6.68 -0.71
C ARG A 40 17.80 -5.92 -0.75
N THR A 41 16.91 -6.36 -1.64
CA THR A 41 15.57 -5.78 -1.77
C THR A 41 14.56 -6.91 -1.93
N ASP A 42 13.41 -6.74 -1.29
CA ASP A 42 12.30 -7.68 -1.36
C ASP A 42 11.61 -7.61 -2.74
N GLU A 43 10.95 -8.70 -3.12
CA GLU A 43 10.03 -8.75 -4.24
C GLU A 43 8.59 -8.81 -3.71
N ILE A 44 7.79 -7.85 -4.15
CA ILE A 44 6.35 -7.84 -3.93
C ILE A 44 5.72 -7.91 -5.32
N ALA A 45 4.95 -8.94 -5.59
CA ALA A 45 4.19 -9.05 -6.83
C ALA A 45 2.71 -9.14 -6.50
N MET A 46 1.87 -8.44 -7.27
CA MET A 46 0.42 -8.61 -7.21
C MET A 46 0.03 -10.00 -7.70
N ASN A 47 -1.17 -10.49 -7.37
CA ASN A 47 -1.72 -11.71 -7.94
C ASN A 47 -2.32 -11.41 -9.34
N PRO A 48 -1.65 -11.75 -10.46
CA PRO A 48 -2.20 -11.50 -11.79
C PRO A 48 -3.45 -12.35 -12.07
N ALA A 49 -3.55 -13.55 -11.48
CA ALA A 49 -4.70 -14.42 -11.68
C ALA A 49 -5.98 -13.85 -11.04
N TYR A 50 -5.85 -13.08 -9.96
CA TYR A 50 -6.98 -12.35 -9.39
C TYR A 50 -7.52 -11.29 -10.35
N ARG A 51 -6.61 -10.50 -10.95
CA ARG A 51 -6.97 -9.46 -11.93
C ARG A 51 -7.77 -10.04 -13.09
N ASP A 52 -7.30 -11.13 -13.67
CA ASP A 52 -7.93 -11.73 -14.85
C ASP A 52 -9.34 -12.28 -14.53
N ARG A 53 -9.49 -12.94 -13.36
CA ARG A 53 -10.79 -13.43 -12.89
C ARG A 53 -11.77 -12.31 -12.58
N LEU A 54 -11.31 -11.22 -11.97
CA LEU A 54 -12.15 -10.06 -11.69
C LEU A 54 -12.63 -9.40 -12.98
N LEU A 55 -11.76 -9.24 -13.98
CA LEU A 55 -12.15 -8.69 -15.28
C LEU A 55 -13.17 -9.56 -16.00
N GLU A 56 -13.01 -10.89 -15.94
CA GLU A 56 -13.98 -11.83 -16.50
C GLU A 56 -15.32 -11.79 -15.75
N ALA A 57 -15.29 -11.67 -14.42
CA ALA A 57 -16.49 -11.52 -13.60
C ALA A 57 -17.24 -10.22 -13.93
N ILE A 58 -16.52 -9.10 -14.11
CA ILE A 58 -17.12 -7.83 -14.55
C ILE A 58 -17.76 -7.98 -15.94
N ALA A 59 -17.02 -8.57 -16.90
CA ALA A 59 -17.52 -8.75 -18.26
C ALA A 59 -18.75 -9.68 -18.33
N SER A 60 -18.86 -10.63 -17.41
CA SER A 60 -19.98 -11.58 -17.32
C SER A 60 -21.11 -11.13 -16.38
N GLY A 61 -20.99 -9.96 -15.74
CA GLY A 61 -21.99 -9.43 -14.80
C GLY A 61 -22.05 -10.16 -13.46
N ASN A 62 -20.99 -10.87 -13.06
CA ASN A 62 -20.89 -11.66 -11.82
C ASN A 62 -19.87 -11.07 -10.83
N ALA A 63 -19.69 -9.75 -10.82
CA ALA A 63 -18.74 -9.08 -9.94
C ALA A 63 -19.12 -9.18 -8.44
N ASP A 64 -20.38 -9.51 -8.14
CA ASP A 64 -20.91 -9.76 -6.79
C ASP A 64 -20.15 -10.90 -6.07
N GLN A 65 -19.66 -11.90 -6.82
CA GLN A 65 -18.84 -12.99 -6.27
C GLN A 65 -17.52 -12.49 -5.65
N PHE A 66 -17.10 -11.28 -6.00
CA PHE A 66 -15.88 -10.64 -5.52
C PHE A 66 -16.15 -9.54 -4.49
N ALA A 67 -17.39 -9.37 -4.02
CA ALA A 67 -17.77 -8.26 -3.14
C ALA A 67 -16.88 -8.18 -1.88
N GLY A 68 -16.59 -9.30 -1.21
CA GLY A 68 -15.73 -9.31 -0.03
C GLY A 68 -14.25 -8.97 -0.33
N ASP A 69 -13.78 -9.36 -1.52
CA ASP A 69 -12.44 -9.04 -1.99
C ASP A 69 -12.31 -7.56 -2.38
N LEU A 70 -13.32 -7.00 -3.05
CA LEU A 70 -13.43 -5.58 -3.37
C LEU A 70 -13.53 -4.73 -2.11
N GLU A 71 -14.33 -5.16 -1.13
CA GLU A 71 -14.42 -4.51 0.18
C GLU A 71 -13.06 -4.53 0.91
N ALA A 72 -12.33 -5.65 0.86
CA ALA A 72 -10.99 -5.75 1.43
C ALA A 72 -9.98 -4.81 0.74
N MET A 73 -10.17 -4.52 -0.55
CA MET A 73 -9.42 -3.50 -1.31
C MET A 73 -9.93 -2.07 -1.06
N GLY A 74 -10.97 -1.89 -0.24
CA GLY A 74 -11.57 -0.58 0.03
C GLY A 74 -12.37 -0.05 -1.15
N ILE A 75 -12.97 -0.93 -1.96
CA ILE A 75 -13.79 -0.57 -3.11
C ILE A 75 -15.23 -0.95 -2.78
N GLU A 76 -16.16 -0.01 -2.88
CA GLU A 76 -17.59 -0.29 -2.82
C GLU A 76 -18.19 -0.36 -4.22
N VAL A 77 -19.22 -1.20 -4.35
CA VAL A 77 -20.01 -1.33 -5.57
C VAL A 77 -21.38 -0.70 -5.28
N GLY A 78 -21.70 0.41 -5.94
CA GLY A 78 -23.00 1.07 -5.89
C GLY A 78 -24.10 0.27 -6.61
N GLU A 79 -25.37 0.59 -6.33
CA GLU A 79 -26.54 -0.10 -6.90
C GLU A 79 -26.62 -0.05 -8.43
N ASP A 80 -25.99 0.94 -9.06
CA ASP A 80 -25.90 1.12 -10.52
C ASP A 80 -24.59 0.57 -11.12
N GLY A 81 -23.77 -0.10 -10.31
CA GLY A 81 -22.45 -0.59 -10.70
C GLY A 81 -21.35 0.47 -10.65
N GLU A 82 -21.60 1.65 -10.07
CA GLU A 82 -20.54 2.63 -9.79
C GLU A 82 -19.55 2.07 -8.77
N LEU A 83 -18.26 2.04 -9.11
CA LEU A 83 -17.19 1.62 -8.21
C LEU A 83 -16.62 2.83 -7.48
N THR A 84 -16.74 2.90 -6.16
CA THR A 84 -16.17 3.97 -5.35
C THR A 84 -14.99 3.47 -4.53
N ILE A 85 -13.90 4.23 -4.50
CA ILE A 85 -12.73 3.90 -3.67
C ILE A 85 -12.90 4.60 -2.32
N LYS A 86 -13.13 3.81 -1.27
CA LYS A 86 -13.05 4.27 0.13
C LYS A 86 -11.61 4.54 0.50
N ASN A 87 -11.14 5.73 0.17
CA ASN A 87 -9.85 6.22 0.64
C ASN A 87 -10.01 6.83 2.05
N GLU A 88 -10.52 6.02 2.97
CA GLU A 88 -10.56 6.40 4.38
C GLU A 88 -9.17 6.19 4.96
N ASN A 89 -8.61 7.24 5.54
CA ASN A 89 -7.33 7.16 6.20
C ASN A 89 -7.48 6.32 7.49
N LYS A 90 -7.28 4.99 7.37
CA LYS A 90 -7.30 4.03 8.49
C LYS A 90 -6.14 4.23 9.49
N SER A 91 -5.26 5.18 9.22
CA SER A 91 -4.22 5.55 10.16
C SER A 91 -4.86 6.22 11.37
N ASN A 92 -4.74 5.61 12.56
CA ASN A 92 -5.04 6.25 13.84
C ASN A 92 -4.07 7.40 14.19
N ARG A 93 -3.46 8.04 13.18
CA ARG A 93 -2.50 9.13 13.33
C ARG A 93 -3.14 10.44 12.90
N ILE A 94 -3.10 11.42 13.78
CA ILE A 94 -3.53 12.80 13.53
C ILE A 94 -2.35 13.58 12.95
N LYS A 95 -2.65 14.47 12.00
CA LYS A 95 -1.68 15.41 11.45
C LYS A 95 -1.58 16.62 12.38
N TYR A 96 -0.35 17.02 12.70
CA TYR A 96 -0.06 18.26 13.39
C TYR A 96 0.84 19.14 12.52
N THR A 97 0.65 20.45 12.58
CA THR A 97 1.36 21.46 11.79
C THR A 97 1.99 22.50 12.72
N CYS A 98 3.25 22.84 12.46
CA CYS A 98 3.91 23.95 13.13
C CYS A 98 3.40 25.28 12.56
N SER A 99 2.92 26.19 13.41
CA SER A 99 2.35 27.49 13.01
C SER A 99 3.36 28.49 12.42
N MET A 100 4.67 28.22 12.55
CA MET A 100 5.72 29.13 12.10
C MET A 100 6.41 28.69 10.82
N CYS A 101 6.70 27.39 10.69
CA CYS A 101 7.46 26.84 9.55
C CYS A 101 6.67 25.83 8.70
N GLU A 102 5.39 25.61 9.02
CA GLU A 102 4.48 24.74 8.28
C GLU A 102 4.93 23.25 8.19
N THR A 103 5.92 22.87 8.99
CA THR A 103 6.36 21.48 9.11
C THR A 103 5.19 20.63 9.62
N ASN A 104 5.04 19.43 9.06
CA ASN A 104 3.96 18.50 9.39
C ASN A 104 4.51 17.24 10.06
N ILE A 105 3.86 16.78 11.12
CA ILE A 105 4.12 15.49 11.78
C ILE A 105 2.82 14.69 11.91
N TRP A 106 2.91 13.36 11.89
CA TRP A 106 1.77 12.46 12.10
C TRP A 106 2.02 11.59 13.31
N GLY A 107 1.09 11.60 14.26
CA GLY A 107 1.27 10.87 15.52
C GLY A 107 -0.05 10.49 16.17
N LYS A 108 0.01 9.85 17.33
CA LYS A 108 -1.19 9.48 18.10
C LYS A 108 -2.07 10.71 18.43
N PRO A 109 -3.35 10.53 18.76
CA PRO A 109 -4.16 11.59 19.33
C PRO A 109 -3.52 12.21 20.58
N ASP A 110 -3.80 13.50 20.81
CA ASP A 110 -3.33 14.28 21.96
C ASP A 110 -1.81 14.30 22.13
N LEU A 111 -1.07 14.23 21.02
CA LEU A 111 0.38 14.26 21.01
C LEU A 111 0.87 15.70 21.24
N ASN A 112 1.49 15.92 22.40
CA ASN A 112 2.12 17.20 22.74
C ASN A 112 3.59 17.19 22.31
N VAL A 113 3.90 17.81 21.17
CA VAL A 113 5.25 17.86 20.58
C VAL A 113 5.62 19.30 20.22
N MET A 114 6.89 19.64 20.44
CA MET A 114 7.48 20.94 20.14
C MET A 114 8.27 20.89 18.83
N CYS A 115 8.18 21.95 18.03
CA CYS A 115 9.06 22.18 16.90
C CYS A 115 10.44 22.64 17.39
N GLY A 116 11.49 21.87 17.11
CA GLY A 116 12.85 22.20 17.54
C GLY A 116 13.43 23.45 16.87
N ASP A 117 12.97 23.77 15.65
CA ASP A 117 13.49 24.92 14.89
C ASP A 117 12.82 26.23 15.29
N CYS A 118 11.49 26.21 15.51
CA CYS A 118 10.71 27.40 15.84
C CYS A 118 10.43 27.55 17.34
N ASN A 119 10.70 26.50 18.13
CA ASN A 119 10.42 26.42 19.56
C ASN A 119 8.96 26.74 19.93
N VAL A 120 8.02 26.36 19.06
CA VAL A 120 6.57 26.44 19.28
C VAL A 120 5.96 25.04 19.30
N ALA A 121 4.82 24.89 19.97
CA ALA A 121 4.08 23.64 19.94
C ALA A 121 3.50 23.39 18.53
N PHE A 122 3.47 22.13 18.12
CA PHE A 122 2.68 21.73 16.96
C PHE A 122 1.20 21.76 17.30
N GLU A 123 0.36 22.19 16.35
CA GLU A 123 -1.09 22.28 16.49
C GLU A 123 -1.77 21.25 15.58
N VAL A 124 -2.94 20.75 15.95
CA VAL A 124 -3.69 19.83 15.08
C VAL A 124 -4.08 20.55 13.80
N ALA A 125 -3.71 19.95 12.66
CA ALA A 125 -4.13 20.45 11.36
C ALA A 125 -5.61 20.11 11.16
N ASN A 126 -6.47 21.12 11.17
CA ASN A 126 -7.88 20.99 10.80
C ASN A 126 -8.04 20.70 9.30
#